data_AF-A0A6A3FFF9-F1
#
_entry.id   AF-A0A6A3FFF9-F1
#
_cell.length_a   1.000
_cell.length_b   1.000
_cell.length_c   1.000
_cell.angle_alpha   90.00
_cell.angle_beta   90.00
_cell.angle_gamma   90.00
#
_symmetry.space_group_name_H-M   'P 1'
#
loop_
_entity.id
_entity.type
_entity.pdbx_description
1 polymer ?
#
loop_
_entity_poly.entity_id
_entity_poly.type
_entity_poly.pdbx_seq_one_letter_code
_entity_poly.pdbx_strand_id
1 'polypeptide(L)'
;MEVCTELAPTEAEQHERQKLAAVFVPRLAAVAGKNPRSATYQPRSREPIIVEVDLNDIPPRQLESPELKAFWGTFTWADNPWIPDSNVPVLLRTKYDQIAVTSVTSLEIIRTARSTYSVRVPTAPGFQEGHTIAKLERWLIAILLHSPRIQVGEQLGRAPPLQLRKPPQLTPRFSWTAEGDAIVVGTSEAGNSTIKLQQQVNGLNWDVVAQENAEKDVKKLTKHPGGIVFHANPRIHGYPWQAPERTRNRNILKELKTRPKKQLRLQASPGLEKVLMKWEARAGSDEWIRGLQSQLPQQLWSNRNTLTNYQVWVTYRLAAQQLNLHYEGEQPKDGCLLAQDEIGAKVTITHITWGCERAQQFWSRCVEHWLGHEVSSSRLEAYKHNISAREAPPVSDRMRRGLTKRYGHWNNEYEEALRRIWWSVCSIGYAPLWQIRNQVVHAGKEWRAPQQLEYMWASCLRQLSAVARSERNRPATRITGLRLQLTLDCFVAIGIEAEPPDSPPAPASWLKKTESALLKRLRTYQEAIN
;
A
#
# COMPACT_ATOMS: atom_id res chain seq x y z
N MET A 1 3.04 2.16 -5.36
CA MET A 1 3.73 0.85 -5.27
C MET A 1 5.02 1.10 -4.54
N GLU A 2 5.13 0.66 -3.29
CA GLU A 2 6.38 0.74 -2.53
C GLU A 2 7.39 -0.19 -3.18
N VAL A 3 8.51 0.38 -3.64
CA VAL A 3 9.68 -0.39 -4.05
C VAL A 3 10.08 -1.25 -2.86
N CYS A 4 10.13 -2.56 -3.06
CA CYS A 4 10.60 -3.49 -2.05
C CYS A 4 12.01 -3.06 -1.63
N THR A 5 12.16 -2.58 -0.40
CA THR A 5 13.44 -2.15 0.19
C THR A 5 14.49 -3.26 0.19
N GLU A 6 14.08 -4.51 -0.04
CA GLU A 6 14.99 -5.66 -0.24
C GLU A 6 15.75 -5.64 -1.58
N LEU A 7 15.35 -4.81 -2.54
CA LEU A 7 16.02 -4.68 -3.84
C LEU A 7 16.62 -3.30 -4.07
N ALA A 8 16.56 -2.37 -3.13
CA ALA A 8 17.32 -1.13 -3.28
C ALA A 8 18.76 -1.40 -2.81
N PRO A 9 19.79 -0.79 -3.43
CA PRO A 9 21.12 -0.85 -2.87
C PRO A 9 21.13 -0.22 -1.48
N THR A 10 21.94 -0.76 -0.58
CA THR A 10 22.26 -0.10 0.69
C THR A 10 22.91 1.27 0.45
N GLU A 11 22.88 2.17 1.43
CA GLU A 11 23.53 3.48 1.30
C GLU A 11 25.02 3.36 0.96
N ALA A 12 25.71 2.38 1.56
CA ALA A 12 27.10 2.08 1.29
C ALA A 12 27.30 1.63 -0.17
N GLU A 13 26.47 0.71 -0.67
CA GLU A 13 26.53 0.27 -2.06
C GLU A 13 26.22 1.39 -3.05
N GLN A 14 25.24 2.24 -2.73
CA GLN A 14 24.87 3.38 -3.56
C GLN A 14 26.02 4.39 -3.65
N HIS A 15 26.62 4.74 -2.51
CA HIS A 15 27.77 5.64 -2.46
C HIS A 15 28.96 5.11 -3.26
N GLU A 16 29.23 3.82 -3.13
CA GLU A 16 30.29 3.13 -3.85
C GLU A 16 30.04 3.03 -5.37
N ARG A 17 28.80 2.85 -5.79
CA ARG A 17 28.41 2.92 -7.21
C ARG A 17 28.55 4.35 -7.73
N GLN A 18 28.18 5.36 -6.94
CA GLN A 18 28.30 6.76 -7.33
C GLN A 18 29.77 7.18 -7.53
N LYS A 19 30.69 6.74 -6.65
CA LYS A 19 32.14 6.96 -6.85
C LYS A 19 32.63 6.36 -8.18
N LEU A 20 32.19 5.14 -8.48
CA LEU A 20 32.55 4.47 -9.72
C LEU A 20 32.02 5.25 -10.95
N ALA A 21 30.76 5.69 -10.89
CA ALA A 21 30.15 6.47 -11.96
C ALA A 21 30.88 7.81 -12.18
N ALA A 22 31.25 8.50 -11.11
CA ALA A 22 31.98 9.76 -11.16
C ALA A 22 33.33 9.64 -11.90
N VAL A 23 34.03 8.52 -11.73
CA VAL A 23 35.33 8.27 -12.36
C VAL A 23 35.18 7.75 -13.79
N PHE A 24 34.36 6.71 -14.00
CA PHE A 24 34.38 5.96 -15.26
C PHE A 24 33.41 6.48 -16.30
N VAL A 25 32.26 7.05 -15.93
CA VAL A 25 31.29 7.55 -16.93
C VAL A 25 31.91 8.66 -17.80
N PRO A 26 32.56 9.70 -17.26
CA PRO A 26 33.20 10.73 -18.08
C PRO A 26 34.35 10.17 -18.92
N ARG A 27 35.19 9.29 -18.34
CA ARG A 27 36.34 8.70 -19.03
C ARG A 27 35.92 7.84 -20.21
N LEU A 28 34.95 6.96 -20.03
CA LEU A 28 34.44 6.08 -21.09
C LEU A 28 33.69 6.89 -22.16
N ALA A 29 32.92 7.91 -21.76
CA ALA A 29 32.22 8.78 -22.72
C ALA A 29 33.22 9.57 -23.59
N ALA A 30 34.35 10.01 -23.04
CA ALA A 30 35.40 10.69 -23.79
C ALA A 30 36.10 9.77 -24.80
N VAL A 31 36.13 8.46 -24.56
CA VAL A 31 36.66 7.47 -25.52
C VAL A 31 35.63 7.15 -26.60
N ALA A 32 34.38 6.90 -26.22
CA ALA A 32 33.28 6.63 -27.15
C ALA A 32 33.06 7.82 -28.12
N GLY A 33 33.11 9.06 -27.60
CA GLY A 33 32.93 10.28 -28.38
C GLY A 33 34.05 10.63 -29.36
N LYS A 34 35.12 9.81 -29.46
CA LYS A 34 36.14 9.95 -30.53
C LYS A 34 35.68 9.37 -31.86
N ASN A 35 34.57 8.64 -31.89
CA ASN A 35 33.98 8.10 -33.11
C ASN A 35 33.28 9.26 -33.88
N PRO A 36 33.60 9.53 -35.17
CA PRO A 36 33.19 10.74 -35.90
C PRO A 36 31.69 10.83 -36.27
N ARG A 37 30.80 10.18 -35.51
CA ARG A 37 29.35 10.40 -35.63
C ARG A 37 29.08 11.85 -35.25
N SER A 38 28.43 12.59 -36.15
CA SER A 38 28.13 14.01 -35.94
C SER A 38 27.61 14.22 -34.52
N ALA A 39 28.31 15.02 -33.70
CA ALA A 39 27.96 15.26 -32.31
C ALA A 39 26.53 15.84 -32.14
N THR A 40 25.96 16.33 -33.24
CA THR A 40 24.59 16.85 -33.37
C THR A 40 23.57 15.83 -33.87
N TYR A 41 23.99 14.62 -34.25
CA TYR A 41 23.05 13.60 -34.74
C TYR A 41 22.09 13.15 -33.64
N GLN A 42 20.80 13.17 -33.95
CA GLN A 42 19.71 12.73 -33.09
C GLN A 42 19.02 11.52 -33.74
N PRO A 43 19.22 10.31 -33.20
CA PRO A 43 18.62 9.11 -33.75
C PRO A 43 17.10 9.16 -33.71
N ARG A 44 16.46 8.55 -34.71
CA ARG A 44 15.02 8.34 -34.70
C ARG A 44 14.64 7.36 -33.58
N SER A 45 13.38 7.42 -33.15
CA SER A 45 12.86 6.50 -32.13
C SER A 45 13.13 5.03 -32.51
N ARG A 46 13.80 4.30 -31.62
CA ARG A 46 14.23 2.89 -31.79
C ARG A 46 15.21 2.62 -32.94
N GLU A 47 15.81 3.66 -33.49
CA GLU A 47 16.96 3.47 -34.37
C GLU A 47 18.11 2.79 -33.60
N PRO A 48 18.76 1.77 -34.17
CA PRO A 48 19.86 1.08 -33.51
C PRO A 48 21.08 2.00 -33.40
N ILE A 49 21.49 2.29 -32.17
CA ILE A 49 22.70 3.06 -31.86
C ILE A 49 23.79 2.07 -31.49
N ILE A 50 24.98 2.24 -32.09
CA ILE A 50 26.17 1.44 -31.74
C ILE A 50 27.07 2.25 -30.83
N VAL A 51 27.51 1.67 -29.72
CA VAL A 51 28.33 2.33 -28.72
C VAL A 51 29.55 1.47 -28.43
N GLU A 52 30.73 2.09 -28.50
CA GLU A 52 32.02 1.45 -28.25
C GLU A 52 32.52 1.77 -26.85
N VAL A 53 32.47 0.79 -25.95
CA VAL A 53 32.86 0.90 -24.54
C VAL A 53 33.54 -0.39 -24.12
N ASP A 54 34.82 -0.30 -23.75
CA ASP A 54 35.52 -1.41 -23.11
C ASP A 54 35.26 -1.41 -21.60
N LEU A 55 34.64 -2.48 -21.13
CA LEU A 55 34.34 -2.72 -19.72
C LEU A 55 35.13 -3.89 -19.14
N ASN A 56 36.01 -4.53 -19.92
CA ASN A 56 36.69 -5.76 -19.51
C ASN A 56 37.71 -5.50 -18.40
N ASP A 57 38.37 -4.34 -18.43
CA ASP A 57 39.36 -3.95 -17.41
C ASP A 57 38.72 -3.31 -16.17
N ILE A 58 37.38 -3.17 -16.16
CA ILE A 58 36.62 -2.64 -15.03
C ILE A 58 35.93 -3.81 -14.33
N PRO A 59 36.35 -4.15 -13.08
CA PRO A 59 35.77 -5.25 -12.33
C PRO A 59 34.24 -5.19 -12.33
N PRO A 60 33.54 -6.27 -12.72
CA PRO A 60 32.10 -6.27 -12.68
C PRO A 60 31.64 -6.17 -11.23
N ARG A 61 30.76 -5.21 -10.93
CA ARG A 61 30.05 -5.21 -9.64
C ARG A 61 29.12 -6.41 -9.63
N GLN A 62 29.41 -7.38 -8.78
CA GLN A 62 28.52 -8.50 -8.55
C GLN A 62 27.22 -7.97 -7.91
N LEU A 63 26.10 -8.29 -8.52
CA LEU A 63 24.82 -8.19 -7.83
C LEU A 63 24.78 -9.33 -6.82
N GLU A 64 24.55 -9.02 -5.54
CA GLU A 64 24.65 -10.00 -4.45
C GLU A 64 23.64 -11.14 -4.58
N SER A 65 22.50 -10.92 -5.25
CA SER A 65 21.45 -11.93 -5.40
C SER A 65 21.22 -12.36 -6.86
N PRO A 66 21.15 -13.68 -7.13
CA PRO A 66 20.73 -14.22 -8.43
C PRO A 66 19.36 -13.70 -8.88
N GLU A 67 18.47 -13.41 -7.94
CA GLU A 67 17.15 -12.85 -8.18
C GLU A 67 17.23 -11.43 -8.75
N LEU A 68 18.09 -10.57 -8.17
CA LEU A 68 18.31 -9.22 -8.68
C LEU A 68 18.88 -9.26 -10.11
N LYS A 69 19.77 -10.21 -10.40
CA LYS A 69 20.27 -10.44 -11.76
C LYS A 69 19.16 -10.90 -12.71
N ALA A 70 18.28 -11.80 -12.27
CA ALA A 70 17.17 -12.31 -13.07
C ALA A 70 16.13 -11.23 -13.39
N PHE A 71 15.87 -10.32 -12.45
CA PHE A 71 14.88 -9.24 -12.58
C PHE A 71 15.47 -7.93 -13.10
N TRP A 72 16.79 -7.83 -13.30
CA TRP A 72 17.46 -6.60 -13.74
C TRP A 72 16.78 -5.93 -14.93
N GLY A 73 16.35 -6.74 -15.89
CA GLY A 73 15.66 -6.28 -17.09
C GLY A 73 14.32 -5.58 -16.85
N THR A 74 13.63 -5.93 -15.76
CA THR A 74 12.32 -5.36 -15.38
C THR A 74 12.43 -3.97 -14.78
N PHE A 75 13.61 -3.58 -14.29
CA PHE A 75 13.80 -2.26 -13.72
C PHE A 75 13.70 -1.19 -14.79
N THR A 76 13.14 -0.05 -14.40
CA THR A 76 13.19 1.15 -15.23
C THR A 76 14.64 1.62 -15.35
N TRP A 77 15.00 2.22 -16.48
CA TRP A 77 16.30 2.90 -16.58
C TRP A 77 16.31 4.21 -15.76
N ALA A 78 15.15 4.87 -15.67
CA ALA A 78 14.99 6.16 -14.98
C ALA A 78 14.75 5.97 -13.49
N ASP A 79 15.33 6.88 -12.70
CA ASP A 79 15.20 6.97 -11.25
C ASP A 79 15.53 5.65 -10.53
N ASN A 80 16.38 4.83 -11.16
CA ASN A 80 16.78 3.53 -10.67
C ASN A 80 17.97 3.67 -9.71
N PRO A 81 17.83 3.30 -8.43
CA PRO A 81 18.88 3.47 -7.42
C PRO A 81 20.15 2.66 -7.71
N TRP A 82 20.07 1.63 -8.57
CA TRP A 82 21.22 0.83 -8.97
C TRP A 82 22.09 1.48 -10.03
N ILE A 83 21.58 2.50 -10.73
CA ILE A 83 22.20 3.12 -11.90
C ILE A 83 22.45 4.61 -11.63
N PRO A 84 23.50 4.96 -10.87
CA PRO A 84 23.89 6.35 -10.69
C PRO A 84 24.45 6.95 -11.98
N ASP A 85 24.34 8.28 -12.08
CA ASP A 85 25.10 9.07 -13.04
C ASP A 85 26.40 9.55 -12.38
N SER A 86 27.26 10.26 -13.12
CA SER A 86 28.54 10.74 -12.59
C SER A 86 28.41 11.71 -11.41
N ASN A 87 27.31 12.48 -11.35
CA ASN A 87 27.15 13.59 -10.41
C ASN A 87 25.87 13.49 -9.57
N VAL A 88 25.01 12.51 -9.84
CA VAL A 88 23.71 12.34 -9.16
C VAL A 88 23.50 10.86 -8.82
N PRO A 89 22.78 10.56 -7.74
CA PRO A 89 22.67 9.20 -7.21
C PRO A 89 21.89 8.24 -8.14
N VAL A 90 21.18 8.76 -9.16
CA VAL A 90 20.40 8.00 -10.15
C VAL A 90 20.38 8.72 -11.49
N LEU A 91 20.14 7.98 -12.58
CA LEU A 91 19.75 8.58 -13.87
C LEU A 91 18.38 9.25 -13.76
N LEU A 92 18.37 10.57 -13.66
CA LEU A 92 17.14 11.35 -13.52
C LEU A 92 16.34 11.40 -14.82
N ARG A 93 15.03 11.13 -14.71
CA ARG A 93 14.10 11.31 -15.84
C ARG A 93 14.18 12.71 -16.43
N THR A 94 14.28 13.74 -15.60
CA THR A 94 14.33 15.15 -16.03
C THR A 94 15.58 15.49 -16.85
N LYS A 95 16.69 14.79 -16.64
CA LYS A 95 17.94 14.99 -17.41
C LYS A 95 17.87 14.34 -18.79
N TYR A 96 17.15 13.22 -18.90
CA TYR A 96 16.99 12.42 -20.11
C TYR A 96 15.51 12.37 -20.54
N ASP A 97 14.85 13.52 -20.50
CA ASP A 97 13.42 13.74 -20.72
C ASP A 97 12.90 13.31 -22.10
N GLN A 98 13.74 13.39 -23.13
CA GLN A 98 13.43 12.92 -24.49
C GLN A 98 13.50 11.39 -24.67
N ILE A 99 13.84 10.62 -23.63
CA ILE A 99 13.81 9.15 -23.65
C ILE A 99 12.53 8.67 -22.97
N ALA A 100 11.78 7.77 -23.62
CA ALA A 100 10.63 7.17 -22.97
C ALA A 100 11.08 6.33 -21.75
N VAL A 101 10.42 6.51 -20.61
CA VAL A 101 10.70 5.70 -19.42
C VAL A 101 10.22 4.27 -19.67
N THR A 102 11.17 3.34 -19.82
CA THR A 102 10.90 1.92 -20.10
C THR A 102 11.76 1.02 -19.23
N SER A 103 11.46 -0.29 -19.26
CA SER A 103 12.33 -1.31 -18.67
C SER A 103 13.68 -1.40 -19.39
N VAL A 104 14.72 -1.89 -18.71
CA VAL A 104 16.05 -2.13 -19.30
C VAL A 104 15.96 -3.15 -20.44
N THR A 105 15.14 -4.20 -20.33
CA THR A 105 14.97 -5.19 -21.40
C THR A 105 14.39 -4.56 -22.67
N SER A 106 13.47 -3.60 -22.53
CA SER A 106 12.83 -2.90 -23.66
C SER A 106 13.78 -2.00 -24.45
N LEU A 107 14.98 -1.74 -23.94
CA LEU A 107 16.02 -0.99 -24.64
C LEU A 107 16.79 -1.86 -25.66
N GLU A 108 16.57 -3.17 -25.66
CA GLU A 108 17.21 -4.12 -26.59
C GLU A 108 18.74 -3.97 -26.66
N ILE A 109 19.37 -3.77 -25.49
CA ILE A 109 20.83 -3.62 -25.40
C ILE A 109 21.48 -4.98 -25.68
N ILE A 110 22.21 -5.11 -26.79
CA ILE A 110 22.88 -6.34 -27.23
C ILE A 110 24.37 -6.09 -27.33
N ARG A 111 25.20 -6.97 -26.76
CA ARG A 111 26.65 -6.92 -26.97
C ARG A 111 27.00 -7.59 -28.29
N THR A 112 27.43 -6.81 -29.28
CA THR A 112 27.71 -7.29 -30.64
C THR A 112 29.18 -7.66 -30.86
N ALA A 113 30.09 -7.07 -30.08
CA ALA A 113 31.51 -7.43 -30.08
C ALA A 113 32.15 -7.21 -28.69
N ARG A 114 33.47 -7.42 -28.57
CA ARG A 114 34.19 -7.31 -27.29
C ARG A 114 33.94 -5.97 -26.57
N SER A 115 33.96 -4.86 -27.29
CA SER A 115 33.73 -3.52 -26.75
C SER A 115 32.52 -2.82 -27.40
N THR A 116 31.69 -3.54 -28.14
CA THR A 116 30.63 -2.93 -28.96
C THR A 116 29.26 -3.39 -28.49
N TYR A 117 28.37 -2.43 -28.30
CA TYR A 117 26.98 -2.64 -27.90
C TYR A 117 26.04 -1.96 -28.89
N SER A 118 24.92 -2.61 -29.20
CA SER A 118 23.79 -2.01 -29.91
C SER A 118 22.67 -1.75 -28.92
N VAL A 119 21.98 -0.61 -29.03
CA VAL A 119 20.82 -0.25 -28.20
C VAL A 119 19.73 0.37 -29.08
N ARG A 120 18.46 0.17 -28.72
CA ARG A 120 17.32 0.85 -29.34
C ARG A 120 16.63 1.74 -28.32
N VAL A 121 16.75 3.06 -28.50
CA VAL A 121 16.25 4.04 -27.55
C VAL A 121 14.90 4.58 -28.02
N PRO A 122 13.80 4.35 -27.27
CA PRO A 122 12.51 4.93 -27.62
C PRO A 122 12.47 6.42 -27.27
N THR A 123 12.00 7.25 -28.20
CA THR A 123 11.74 8.68 -27.96
C THR A 123 10.51 8.85 -27.06
N ALA A 124 10.58 9.79 -26.11
CA ALA A 124 9.48 10.10 -25.21
C ALA A 124 8.26 10.67 -25.95
N PRO A 125 7.02 10.39 -25.49
CA PRO A 125 5.82 11.00 -26.05
C PRO A 125 5.89 12.52 -26.01
N GLY A 126 5.52 13.19 -27.11
CA GLY A 126 5.53 14.65 -27.23
C GLY A 126 6.84 15.25 -27.75
N PHE A 127 7.87 14.44 -27.98
CA PHE A 127 9.12 14.88 -28.62
C PHE A 127 9.20 14.36 -30.07
N GLN A 128 9.58 15.23 -31.00
CA GLN A 128 9.79 14.86 -32.40
C GLN A 128 11.15 14.18 -32.63
N GLU A 129 12.15 14.56 -31.83
CA GLU A 129 13.52 14.05 -31.92
C GLU A 129 14.02 13.61 -30.53
N GLY A 130 14.96 12.67 -30.51
CA GLY A 130 15.62 12.21 -29.28
C GLY A 130 16.83 13.07 -28.89
N HIS A 131 17.51 12.68 -27.80
CA HIS A 131 18.78 13.32 -27.43
C HIS A 131 19.87 13.03 -28.47
N THR A 132 20.92 13.85 -28.48
CA THR A 132 22.10 13.62 -29.33
C THR A 132 22.80 12.30 -28.99
N ILE A 133 23.49 11.71 -29.96
CA ILE A 133 24.30 10.49 -29.77
C ILE A 133 25.21 10.61 -28.56
N ALA A 134 25.97 11.72 -28.42
CA ALA A 134 26.90 11.89 -27.30
C ALA A 134 26.21 11.82 -25.92
N LYS A 135 24.98 12.35 -25.84
CA LYS A 135 24.19 12.29 -24.60
C LYS A 135 23.60 10.89 -24.35
N LEU A 136 23.17 10.19 -25.41
CA LEU A 136 22.69 8.81 -25.34
C LEU A 136 23.82 7.82 -25.01
N GLU A 137 25.03 8.05 -25.50
CA GLU A 137 26.22 7.25 -25.19
C GLU A 137 26.57 7.35 -23.71
N ARG A 138 26.62 8.57 -23.16
CA ARG A 138 26.85 8.79 -21.72
C ARG A 138 25.80 8.09 -20.86
N TRP A 139 24.53 8.20 -21.25
CA TRP A 139 23.41 7.53 -20.60
C TRP A 139 23.55 6.01 -20.63
N LEU A 140 23.87 5.44 -21.79
CA LEU A 140 24.05 4.00 -21.95
C LEU A 140 25.27 3.49 -21.16
N ILE A 141 26.37 4.25 -21.14
CA ILE A 141 27.56 3.93 -20.36
C ILE A 141 27.22 3.77 -18.89
N ALA A 142 26.42 4.68 -18.32
CA ALA A 142 25.97 4.57 -16.93
C ALA A 142 25.18 3.27 -16.70
N ILE A 143 24.25 2.92 -17.60
CA ILE A 143 23.50 1.65 -17.53
C ILE A 143 24.47 0.46 -17.59
N LEU A 144 25.33 0.39 -18.60
CA LEU A 144 26.25 -0.73 -18.82
C LEU A 144 27.25 -0.91 -17.68
N LEU A 145 27.77 0.19 -17.13
CA LEU A 145 28.73 0.18 -16.02
C LEU A 145 28.15 -0.51 -14.78
N HIS A 146 26.87 -0.29 -14.50
CA HIS A 146 26.19 -0.77 -13.30
C HIS A 146 25.36 -2.04 -13.48
N SER A 147 25.22 -2.51 -14.71
CA SER A 147 24.48 -3.72 -15.06
C SER A 147 25.32 -5.00 -15.00
N PRO A 148 24.69 -6.18 -14.89
CA PRO A 148 25.37 -7.46 -15.12
C PRO A 148 26.10 -7.47 -16.46
N ARG A 149 27.32 -7.99 -16.49
CA ARG A 149 28.04 -8.22 -17.75
C ARG A 149 27.34 -9.31 -18.55
N ILE A 150 27.27 -9.07 -19.86
CA ILE A 150 26.68 -9.95 -20.86
C ILE A 150 27.75 -10.40 -21.86
N GLN A 151 27.61 -11.61 -22.40
CA GLN A 151 28.50 -12.15 -23.43
C GLN A 151 28.16 -11.59 -24.81
N VAL A 152 29.07 -11.77 -25.77
CA VAL A 152 28.80 -11.42 -27.17
C VAL A 152 27.61 -12.25 -27.67
N GLY A 153 26.62 -11.58 -28.26
CA GLY A 153 25.34 -12.16 -28.69
C GLY A 153 24.23 -12.14 -27.65
N GLU A 154 24.51 -11.78 -26.39
CA GLU A 154 23.50 -11.71 -25.34
C GLU A 154 22.82 -10.33 -25.29
N GLN A 155 21.57 -10.33 -24.81
CA GLN A 155 20.79 -9.12 -24.54
C GLN A 155 20.73 -8.83 -23.04
N LEU A 156 20.97 -7.58 -22.68
CA LEU A 156 20.88 -7.11 -21.30
C LEU A 156 19.45 -7.21 -20.76
N GLY A 157 19.31 -7.74 -19.55
CA GLY A 157 17.99 -7.88 -18.93
C GLY A 157 17.13 -9.00 -19.53
N ARG A 158 17.68 -9.87 -20.38
CA ARG A 158 16.97 -11.07 -20.82
C ARG A 158 16.72 -11.97 -19.63
N ALA A 159 15.45 -12.29 -19.40
CA ALA A 159 15.05 -13.18 -18.30
C ALA A 159 15.71 -14.56 -18.47
N PRO A 160 16.23 -15.16 -17.38
CA PRO A 160 16.85 -16.48 -17.44
C PRO A 160 15.81 -17.56 -17.80
N PRO A 161 16.25 -18.74 -18.24
CA PRO A 161 15.38 -19.90 -18.40
C PRO A 161 14.62 -20.22 -17.11
N LEU A 162 13.40 -20.74 -17.24
CA LEU A 162 12.61 -21.17 -16.10
C LEU A 162 13.25 -22.42 -15.48
N GLN A 163 13.49 -22.39 -14.17
CA GLN A 163 14.07 -23.50 -13.43
C GLN A 163 13.18 -23.88 -12.26
N LEU A 164 12.85 -25.17 -12.16
CA LEU A 164 12.11 -25.70 -11.02
C LEU A 164 12.96 -25.59 -9.75
N ARG A 165 12.32 -25.13 -8.66
CA ARG A 165 12.92 -25.10 -7.33
C ARG A 165 12.75 -26.46 -6.67
N LYS A 166 13.88 -27.08 -6.32
CA LYS A 166 13.93 -28.45 -5.75
C LYS A 166 13.17 -29.46 -6.61
N PRO A 167 13.54 -29.65 -7.88
CA PRO A 167 12.81 -30.56 -8.75
C PRO A 167 12.90 -32.01 -8.23
N PRO A 168 11.84 -32.81 -8.38
CA PRO A 168 11.99 -34.26 -8.26
C PRO A 168 12.89 -34.80 -9.38
N GLN A 169 13.38 -36.04 -9.23
CA GLN A 169 14.18 -36.69 -10.28
C GLN A 169 13.29 -37.09 -11.47
N LEU A 170 13.20 -36.21 -12.46
CA LEU A 170 12.49 -36.48 -13.72
C LEU A 170 13.33 -37.37 -14.63
N THR A 171 12.68 -38.16 -15.49
CA THR A 171 13.34 -39.14 -16.36
C THR A 171 14.13 -38.45 -17.49
N PRO A 172 13.52 -37.59 -18.34
CA PRO A 172 14.27 -36.67 -19.18
C PRO A 172 14.45 -35.31 -18.50
N ARG A 173 15.42 -34.53 -18.99
CA ARG A 173 15.50 -33.09 -18.68
C ARG A 173 14.43 -32.35 -19.47
N PHE A 174 13.68 -31.50 -18.77
CA PHE A 174 12.67 -30.63 -19.36
C PHE A 174 13.18 -29.19 -19.42
N SER A 175 13.01 -28.57 -20.58
CA SER A 175 13.16 -27.12 -20.78
C SER A 175 11.79 -26.47 -20.56
N TRP A 176 11.74 -25.44 -19.71
CA TRP A 176 10.48 -24.80 -19.32
C TRP A 176 10.32 -23.42 -19.98
N THR A 177 9.21 -23.22 -20.68
CA THR A 177 8.86 -21.98 -21.39
C THR A 177 7.50 -21.46 -20.90
N ALA A 178 7.34 -20.13 -20.83
CA ALA A 178 6.04 -19.52 -20.54
C ALA A 178 5.27 -19.36 -21.86
N GLU A 179 4.03 -19.84 -21.92
CA GLU A 179 3.15 -19.78 -23.12
C GLU A 179 1.97 -18.79 -22.93
N GLY A 180 2.05 -17.90 -21.95
CA GLY A 180 1.04 -16.90 -21.66
C GLY A 180 0.98 -16.58 -20.17
N ASP A 181 -0.05 -15.83 -19.77
CA ASP A 181 -0.28 -15.52 -18.37
C ASP A 181 -0.63 -16.81 -17.61
N ALA A 182 0.12 -17.09 -16.54
CA ALA A 182 -0.10 -18.23 -15.65
C ALA A 182 0.02 -19.64 -16.29
N ILE A 183 0.61 -19.78 -17.50
CA ILE A 183 0.84 -21.09 -18.14
C ILE A 183 2.33 -21.29 -18.45
N VAL A 184 2.86 -22.44 -18.03
CA VAL A 184 4.23 -22.88 -18.30
C VAL A 184 4.21 -24.26 -18.93
N VAL A 185 5.03 -24.45 -19.96
CA VAL A 185 5.16 -25.72 -20.69
C VAL A 185 6.59 -26.23 -20.57
N GLY A 186 6.71 -27.48 -20.11
CA GLY A 186 7.96 -28.22 -20.08
C GLY A 186 8.04 -29.10 -21.30
N THR A 187 9.09 -28.95 -22.11
CA THR A 187 9.38 -29.83 -23.25
C THR A 187 10.66 -30.59 -23.00
N SER A 188 10.63 -31.92 -23.17
CA SER A 188 11.81 -32.78 -23.05
C SER A 188 12.86 -32.41 -24.10
N GLU A 189 14.15 -32.65 -23.82
CA GLU A 189 15.24 -32.38 -24.79
C GLU A 189 15.02 -33.07 -26.16
N ALA A 190 14.41 -34.25 -26.19
CA ALA A 190 14.09 -34.97 -27.42
C ALA A 190 12.81 -34.49 -28.14
N GLY A 191 12.09 -33.52 -27.56
CA GLY A 191 10.82 -32.99 -28.08
C GLY A 191 9.63 -33.94 -28.04
N ASN A 192 9.79 -35.15 -27.50
CA ASN A 192 8.78 -36.21 -27.55
C ASN A 192 7.80 -36.22 -26.37
N SER A 193 8.11 -35.49 -25.29
CA SER A 193 7.31 -35.44 -24.06
C SER A 193 7.06 -34.00 -23.64
N THR A 194 5.82 -33.69 -23.27
CA THR A 194 5.41 -32.34 -22.83
C THR A 194 4.62 -32.38 -21.53
N ILE A 195 4.77 -31.34 -20.71
CA ILE A 195 4.01 -31.14 -19.46
C ILE A 195 3.53 -29.69 -19.42
N LYS A 196 2.23 -29.47 -19.30
CA LYS A 196 1.64 -28.14 -19.09
C LYS A 196 1.30 -27.92 -17.63
N LEU A 197 1.72 -26.77 -17.11
CA LEU A 197 1.50 -26.32 -15.75
C LEU A 197 0.68 -25.03 -15.74
N GLN A 198 -0.23 -24.91 -14.77
CA GLN A 198 -1.00 -23.70 -14.50
C GLN A 198 -0.66 -23.12 -13.13
N GLN A 199 -0.51 -21.80 -13.04
CA GLN A 199 -0.23 -21.11 -11.79
C GLN A 199 -1.46 -21.09 -10.89
N GLN A 200 -1.27 -21.39 -9.61
CA GLN A 200 -2.30 -21.24 -8.59
C GLN A 200 -2.55 -19.75 -8.25
N VAL A 201 -3.69 -19.48 -7.61
CA VAL A 201 -4.09 -18.13 -7.15
C VAL A 201 -3.06 -17.49 -6.20
N ASN A 202 -2.24 -18.29 -5.53
CA ASN A 202 -1.17 -17.78 -4.68
C ASN A 202 0.05 -17.21 -5.44
N GLY A 203 0.10 -17.36 -6.77
CA GLY A 203 1.14 -16.81 -7.64
C GLY A 203 2.50 -17.52 -7.55
N LEU A 204 2.64 -18.62 -6.80
CA LEU A 204 3.92 -19.30 -6.57
C LEU A 204 3.87 -20.79 -6.91
N ASN A 205 2.78 -21.45 -6.54
CA ASN A 205 2.58 -22.87 -6.78
C ASN A 205 1.98 -23.12 -8.15
N TRP A 206 2.29 -24.29 -8.70
CA TRP A 206 1.87 -24.72 -10.02
C TRP A 206 1.24 -26.10 -9.97
N ASP A 207 0.18 -26.30 -10.74
CA ASP A 207 -0.53 -27.56 -10.89
C ASP A 207 -0.34 -28.10 -12.32
N VAL A 208 -0.23 -29.43 -12.45
CA VAL A 208 -0.21 -30.07 -13.76
C VAL A 208 -1.63 -30.07 -14.34
N VAL A 209 -1.80 -29.52 -15.54
CA VAL A 209 -3.10 -29.42 -16.21
C VAL A 209 -3.19 -30.27 -17.47
N ALA A 210 -2.07 -30.56 -18.13
CA ALA A 210 -2.02 -31.47 -19.27
C ALA A 210 -0.62 -32.08 -19.41
N GLN A 211 -0.54 -33.19 -20.14
CA GLN A 211 0.72 -33.88 -20.43
C GLN A 211 0.61 -34.68 -21.72
N GLU A 212 1.75 -34.92 -22.35
CA GLU A 212 1.92 -35.81 -23.50
C GLU A 212 3.18 -36.65 -23.28
N ASN A 213 3.05 -37.98 -23.34
CA ASN A 213 4.14 -38.95 -23.16
C ASN A 213 4.98 -38.78 -21.87
N ALA A 214 4.43 -38.15 -20.82
CA ALA A 214 5.16 -37.77 -19.60
C ALA A 214 4.53 -38.30 -18.30
N GLU A 215 3.68 -39.33 -18.36
CA GLU A 215 2.88 -39.80 -17.21
C GLU A 215 3.69 -40.13 -15.94
N LYS A 216 4.85 -40.78 -16.11
CA LYS A 216 5.71 -41.15 -14.97
C LYS A 216 6.26 -39.91 -14.26
N ASP A 217 6.61 -38.88 -15.02
CA ASP A 217 7.18 -37.64 -14.50
C ASP A 217 6.12 -36.73 -13.91
N VAL A 218 4.93 -36.69 -14.51
CA VAL A 218 3.75 -36.05 -13.93
C VAL A 218 3.43 -36.64 -12.57
N LYS A 219 3.41 -37.97 -12.42
CA LYS A 219 3.18 -38.61 -11.12
C LYS A 219 4.22 -38.20 -10.06
N LYS A 220 5.48 -37.97 -10.45
CA LYS A 220 6.53 -37.48 -9.54
C LYS A 220 6.30 -36.02 -9.16
N LEU A 221 5.93 -35.17 -10.12
CA LEU A 221 5.64 -33.75 -9.90
C LEU A 221 4.42 -33.54 -8.99
N THR A 222 3.32 -34.25 -9.25
CA THR A 222 2.09 -34.12 -8.46
C THR A 222 2.23 -34.64 -7.04
N LYS A 223 3.07 -35.67 -6.82
CA LYS A 223 3.37 -36.21 -5.49
C LYS A 223 4.48 -35.46 -4.76
N HIS A 224 5.06 -34.42 -5.38
CA HIS A 224 6.21 -33.73 -4.83
C HIS A 224 5.85 -32.97 -3.55
N PRO A 225 6.54 -33.19 -2.42
CA PRO A 225 6.19 -32.56 -1.15
C PRO A 225 6.22 -31.03 -1.19
N GLY A 226 5.03 -30.44 -1.08
CA GLY A 226 4.84 -28.99 -1.09
C GLY A 226 4.66 -28.36 -2.47
N GLY A 227 4.40 -29.18 -3.49
CA GLY A 227 3.98 -28.76 -4.81
C GLY A 227 5.13 -28.30 -5.70
N ILE A 228 4.75 -27.92 -6.93
CA ILE A 228 5.66 -27.46 -7.97
C ILE A 228 5.86 -25.95 -7.79
N VAL A 229 7.11 -25.52 -7.74
CA VAL A 229 7.50 -24.12 -7.59
C VAL A 229 8.71 -23.86 -8.49
N PHE A 230 8.75 -22.72 -9.15
CA PHE A 230 9.91 -22.25 -9.91
C PHE A 230 10.76 -21.31 -9.06
N HIS A 231 12.05 -21.18 -9.37
CA HIS A 231 12.84 -20.05 -8.87
C HIS A 231 12.21 -18.73 -9.33
N ALA A 232 12.40 -17.66 -8.56
CA ALA A 232 11.88 -16.34 -8.92
C ALA A 232 12.37 -15.95 -10.33
N ASN A 233 11.43 -15.55 -11.18
CA ASN A 233 11.69 -15.28 -12.59
C ASN A 233 10.67 -14.27 -13.11
N PRO A 234 11.09 -13.19 -13.80
CA PRO A 234 10.21 -12.12 -14.23
C PRO A 234 9.18 -12.54 -15.29
N ARG A 235 9.36 -13.69 -15.96
CA ARG A 235 8.39 -14.21 -16.94
C ARG A 235 7.11 -14.73 -16.32
N ILE A 236 7.16 -15.13 -15.06
CA ILE A 236 6.07 -15.84 -14.38
C ILE A 236 5.74 -15.25 -13.00
N HIS A 237 6.55 -14.31 -12.52
CA HIS A 237 6.34 -13.60 -11.27
C HIS A 237 6.44 -12.09 -11.50
N GLY A 238 5.49 -11.33 -10.99
CA GLY A 238 5.49 -9.86 -11.09
C GLY A 238 6.43 -9.16 -10.10
N TYR A 239 7.07 -9.91 -9.20
CA TYR A 239 8.00 -9.38 -8.21
C TYR A 239 9.10 -10.42 -7.91
N PRO A 240 10.34 -9.99 -7.65
CA PRO A 240 11.36 -10.90 -7.18
C PRO A 240 11.08 -11.29 -5.74
N TRP A 241 11.43 -12.52 -5.41
CA TRP A 241 11.30 -13.06 -4.07
C TRP A 241 12.42 -14.06 -3.86
N GLN A 242 12.84 -14.21 -2.60
CA GLN A 242 13.90 -15.15 -2.25
C GLN A 242 13.48 -15.97 -1.03
N ALA A 243 13.72 -17.26 -1.10
CA ALA A 243 13.52 -18.19 0.01
C ALA A 243 14.81 -18.99 0.23
N PRO A 244 15.34 -19.09 1.47
CA PRO A 244 16.53 -19.87 1.76
C PRO A 244 16.45 -21.29 1.18
N GLU A 245 17.57 -21.85 0.72
CA GLU A 245 17.58 -23.20 0.13
C GLU A 245 17.05 -24.27 1.10
N ARG A 246 17.22 -24.09 2.42
CA ARG A 246 16.61 -24.98 3.43
C ARG A 246 15.08 -24.95 3.46
N THR A 247 14.44 -23.88 3.01
CA THR A 247 12.97 -23.71 3.06
C THR A 247 12.30 -24.71 2.11
N ARG A 248 11.34 -25.50 2.63
CA ARG A 248 10.54 -26.45 1.83
C ARG A 248 9.51 -25.68 0.99
N ASN A 249 9.14 -26.18 -0.20
CA ASN A 249 8.21 -25.49 -1.11
C ASN A 249 6.89 -25.09 -0.42
N ARG A 250 6.30 -26.01 0.37
CA ARG A 250 5.09 -25.73 1.18
C ARG A 250 5.18 -24.54 2.15
N ASN A 251 6.40 -24.17 2.56
CA ASN A 251 6.64 -23.13 3.56
C ASN A 251 7.04 -21.78 2.92
N ILE A 252 7.29 -21.71 1.61
CA ILE A 252 7.76 -20.48 0.96
C ILE A 252 6.77 -19.34 1.18
N LEU A 253 5.48 -19.57 0.95
CA LEU A 253 4.47 -18.53 1.12
C LEU A 253 4.41 -18.02 2.57
N LYS A 254 4.58 -18.93 3.55
CA LYS A 254 4.65 -18.55 4.96
C LYS A 254 5.87 -17.68 5.23
N GLU A 255 7.04 -18.09 4.73
CA GLU A 255 8.31 -17.37 4.88
C GLU A 255 8.21 -15.96 4.27
N LEU A 256 7.76 -15.86 3.02
CA LEU A 256 7.58 -14.60 2.30
C LEU A 256 6.59 -13.67 2.98
N LYS A 257 5.54 -14.19 3.63
CA LYS A 257 4.62 -13.37 4.42
C LYS A 257 5.23 -12.89 5.73
N THR A 258 6.12 -13.68 6.34
CA THR A 258 6.76 -13.33 7.61
C THR A 258 7.95 -12.39 7.46
N ARG A 259 8.66 -12.43 6.33
CA ARG A 259 9.91 -11.67 6.11
C ARG A 259 9.70 -10.14 6.10
N PRO A 260 8.75 -9.56 5.34
CA PRO A 260 8.47 -8.13 5.41
C PRO A 260 8.07 -7.70 6.82
N LYS A 261 7.28 -8.53 7.53
CA LYS A 261 6.88 -8.26 8.91
C LYS A 261 8.10 -8.23 9.85
N LYS A 262 9.08 -9.11 9.65
CA LYS A 262 10.32 -9.14 10.44
C LYS A 262 11.24 -7.96 10.11
N GLN A 263 11.34 -7.58 8.84
CA GLN A 263 12.15 -6.44 8.43
C GLN A 263 11.57 -5.12 8.94
N LEU A 264 10.25 -4.92 8.78
CA LEU A 264 9.55 -3.77 9.35
C LEU A 264 9.68 -3.72 10.88
N ARG A 265 9.67 -4.88 11.55
CA ARG A 265 9.97 -4.99 12.99
C ARG A 265 11.35 -4.46 13.33
N LEU A 266 12.38 -4.93 12.64
CA LEU A 266 13.77 -4.52 12.89
C LEU A 266 13.97 -3.03 12.62
N GLN A 267 13.39 -2.50 11.54
CA GLN A 267 13.47 -1.08 11.20
C GLN A 267 12.70 -0.18 12.18
N ALA A 268 11.55 -0.63 12.67
CA ALA A 268 10.74 0.15 13.61
C ALA A 268 11.25 0.07 15.06
N SER A 269 12.00 -0.97 15.42
CA SER A 269 12.46 -1.25 16.79
C SER A 269 13.18 -0.06 17.47
N PRO A 270 14.17 0.61 16.84
CA PRO A 270 14.95 1.65 17.52
C PRO A 270 14.14 2.87 17.99
N GLY A 271 12.98 3.12 17.37
CA GLY A 271 12.09 4.23 17.71
C GLY A 271 10.86 3.83 18.52
N LEU A 272 10.63 2.53 18.75
CA LEU A 272 9.36 2.02 19.24
C LEU A 272 9.05 2.48 20.67
N GLU A 273 10.05 2.46 21.55
CA GLU A 273 9.91 2.90 22.94
C GLU A 273 9.46 4.37 23.03
N LYS A 274 10.07 5.24 22.21
CA LYS A 274 9.70 6.67 22.16
C LYS A 274 8.24 6.85 21.70
N VAL A 275 7.79 6.02 20.76
CA VAL A 275 6.40 6.04 20.29
C VAL A 275 5.45 5.55 21.38
N LEU A 276 5.79 4.48 22.11
CA LEU A 276 5.01 3.97 23.24
C LEU A 276 4.85 5.03 24.32
N MET A 277 5.97 5.58 24.82
CA MET A 277 5.94 6.63 25.84
C MET A 277 5.10 7.84 25.40
N LYS A 278 5.22 8.28 24.13
CA LYS A 278 4.41 9.37 23.58
C LYS A 278 2.92 9.02 23.60
N TRP A 279 2.55 7.82 23.16
CA TRP A 279 1.15 7.39 23.11
C TRP A 279 0.56 7.20 24.51
N GLU A 280 1.32 6.66 25.46
CA GLU A 280 0.93 6.52 26.85
C GLU A 280 0.68 7.88 27.51
N ALA A 281 1.62 8.81 27.39
CA ALA A 281 1.48 10.15 27.93
C ALA A 281 0.25 10.88 27.35
N ARG A 282 -0.04 10.68 26.06
CA ARG A 282 -1.19 11.31 25.39
C ARG A 282 -2.51 10.63 25.74
N ALA A 283 -2.58 9.30 25.78
CA ALA A 283 -3.76 8.59 26.24
C ALA A 283 -4.05 8.87 27.73
N GLY A 284 -3.02 9.13 28.53
CA GLY A 284 -3.14 9.57 29.92
C GLY A 284 -3.76 10.96 30.06
N SER A 285 -3.41 11.89 29.17
CA SER A 285 -3.83 13.31 29.24
C SER A 285 -5.08 13.66 28.44
N ASP A 286 -5.47 12.85 27.46
CA ASP A 286 -6.60 13.15 26.56
C ASP A 286 -7.52 11.93 26.39
N GLU A 287 -8.74 12.04 26.93
CA GLU A 287 -9.76 10.99 26.89
C GLU A 287 -10.18 10.63 25.45
N TRP A 288 -10.22 11.61 24.54
CA TRP A 288 -10.60 11.38 23.15
C TRP A 288 -9.56 10.52 22.44
N ILE A 289 -8.28 10.82 22.66
CA ILE A 289 -7.18 10.01 22.14
C ILE A 289 -7.20 8.60 22.74
N ARG A 290 -7.46 8.49 24.05
CA ARG A 290 -7.61 7.18 24.71
C ARG A 290 -8.71 6.34 24.06
N GLY A 291 -9.87 6.94 23.78
CA GLY A 291 -10.96 6.28 23.05
C GLY A 291 -10.53 5.88 21.64
N LEU A 292 -9.90 6.76 20.86
CA LEU A 292 -9.41 6.43 19.52
C LEU A 292 -8.45 5.24 19.50
N GLN A 293 -7.58 5.12 20.52
CA GLN A 293 -6.60 4.04 20.67
C GLN A 293 -7.16 2.76 21.31
N SER A 294 -8.40 2.78 21.78
CA SER A 294 -9.06 1.59 22.34
C SER A 294 -9.34 0.50 21.30
N GLN A 295 -9.32 0.84 20.01
CA GLN A 295 -9.59 -0.10 18.92
C GLN A 295 -8.31 -0.65 18.30
N LEU A 296 -8.34 -1.95 18.00
CA LEU A 296 -7.27 -2.63 17.27
C LEU A 296 -7.35 -2.31 15.77
N PRO A 297 -6.20 -2.23 15.07
CA PRO A 297 -6.19 -2.14 13.62
C PRO A 297 -7.00 -3.26 12.95
N GLN A 298 -7.01 -4.46 13.51
CA GLN A 298 -7.82 -5.54 12.94
C GLN A 298 -9.32 -5.24 12.95
N GLN A 299 -9.83 -4.56 13.99
CA GLN A 299 -11.24 -4.19 14.08
C GLN A 299 -11.60 -3.13 13.02
N LEU A 300 -10.71 -2.15 12.80
CA LEU A 300 -10.87 -1.11 11.79
C LEU A 300 -10.75 -1.67 10.34
N TRP A 301 -9.86 -2.63 10.10
CA TRP A 301 -9.62 -3.21 8.76
C TRP A 301 -10.62 -4.33 8.44
N SER A 302 -11.22 -4.98 9.44
CA SER A 302 -12.27 -6.01 9.25
C SER A 302 -13.67 -5.38 9.16
N ASN A 303 -13.80 -4.21 8.53
CA ASN A 303 -15.02 -3.38 8.53
C ASN A 303 -16.13 -3.88 7.58
N ARG A 304 -16.01 -5.08 7.00
CA ARG A 304 -17.01 -5.68 6.10
C ARG A 304 -17.39 -4.78 4.89
N ASN A 305 -16.43 -4.05 4.34
CA ASN A 305 -16.64 -3.04 3.29
C ASN A 305 -17.58 -1.90 3.70
N THR A 306 -17.76 -1.68 5.01
CA THR A 306 -18.56 -0.57 5.52
C THR A 306 -17.79 0.75 5.40
N LEU A 307 -16.45 0.71 5.51
CA LEU A 307 -15.58 1.88 5.39
C LEU A 307 -14.75 1.82 4.11
N THR A 308 -14.44 2.99 3.56
CA THR A 308 -13.47 3.12 2.46
C THR A 308 -12.04 3.01 3.00
N ASN A 309 -11.08 2.65 2.13
CA ASN A 309 -9.66 2.64 2.51
C ASN A 309 -9.21 3.99 3.07
N TYR A 310 -9.69 5.10 2.50
CA TYR A 310 -9.40 6.45 2.99
C TYR A 310 -9.90 6.66 4.43
N GLN A 311 -11.13 6.26 4.75
CA GLN A 311 -11.70 6.39 6.10
C GLN A 311 -10.94 5.55 7.14
N VAL A 312 -10.56 4.32 6.78
CA VAL A 312 -9.73 3.48 7.64
C VAL A 312 -8.39 4.16 7.91
N TRP A 313 -7.74 4.70 6.88
CA TRP A 313 -6.47 5.40 7.00
C TRP A 313 -6.56 6.67 7.86
N VAL A 314 -7.59 7.50 7.67
CA VAL A 314 -7.82 8.70 8.49
C VAL A 314 -8.01 8.30 9.95
N THR A 315 -8.89 7.32 10.23
CA THR A 315 -9.16 6.85 11.59
C THR A 315 -7.91 6.30 12.27
N TYR A 316 -7.11 5.51 11.55
CA TYR A 316 -5.85 5.00 12.06
C TYR A 316 -4.85 6.11 12.36
N ARG A 317 -4.67 7.07 11.44
CA ARG A 317 -3.75 8.18 11.62
C ARG A 317 -4.18 9.13 12.73
N LEU A 318 -5.49 9.26 13.00
CA LEU A 318 -6.00 9.95 14.18
C LEU A 318 -5.53 9.25 15.46
N ALA A 319 -5.77 7.94 15.58
CA ALA A 319 -5.36 7.16 16.75
C ALA A 319 -3.83 7.14 16.96
N ALA A 320 -3.07 7.07 15.86
CA ALA A 320 -1.61 7.10 15.86
C ALA A 320 -1.02 8.50 16.01
N GLN A 321 -1.85 9.55 15.94
CA GLN A 321 -1.44 10.97 15.94
C GLN A 321 -0.45 11.32 14.81
N GLN A 322 -0.74 10.83 13.61
CA GLN A 322 0.05 10.98 12.39
C GLN A 322 -0.62 11.85 11.32
N LEU A 323 -1.73 12.50 11.66
CA LEU A 323 -2.27 13.54 10.79
C LEU A 323 -1.43 14.80 10.94
N ASN A 324 -0.92 15.30 9.82
CA ASN A 324 -0.11 16.50 9.82
C ASN A 324 -1.02 17.73 9.87
N LEU A 325 -0.97 18.45 10.98
CA LEU A 325 -1.74 19.68 11.17
C LEU A 325 -1.06 20.89 10.55
N HIS A 326 0.24 20.79 10.24
CA HIS A 326 1.06 21.91 9.76
C HIS A 326 1.48 21.71 8.31
N TYR A 327 1.64 22.80 7.57
CA TYR A 327 2.16 22.76 6.20
C TYR A 327 3.19 23.85 5.95
N GLU A 328 4.04 23.63 4.96
CA GLU A 328 5.13 24.54 4.61
C GLU A 328 4.57 25.88 4.11
N GLY A 329 5.00 26.99 4.72
CA GLY A 329 4.48 28.34 4.44
C GLY A 329 3.31 28.79 5.33
N GLU A 330 2.86 27.98 6.28
CA GLU A 330 1.84 28.36 7.25
C GLU A 330 2.35 29.46 8.20
N GLN A 331 1.72 30.64 8.15
CA GLN A 331 1.84 31.64 9.20
C GLN A 331 1.04 31.14 10.41
N PRO A 332 1.58 31.13 11.64
CA PRO A 332 0.84 30.71 12.82
C PRO A 332 -0.35 31.63 13.01
N LYS A 333 -1.53 31.18 12.58
CA LYS A 333 -2.81 31.82 12.88
C LYS A 333 -3.36 31.17 14.11
N ASP A 334 -3.58 31.97 15.15
CA ASP A 334 -4.28 31.53 16.34
C ASP A 334 -5.75 31.27 16.00
N GLY A 335 -6.25 30.11 16.44
CA GLY A 335 -7.67 29.78 16.39
C GLY A 335 -8.11 28.76 15.33
N CYS A 336 -9.36 28.34 15.45
CA CYS A 336 -9.96 27.33 14.59
C CYS A 336 -10.45 27.92 13.27
N LEU A 337 -9.86 27.53 12.15
CA LEU A 337 -10.33 27.98 10.84
C LEU A 337 -11.73 27.43 10.47
N LEU A 338 -12.24 26.43 11.21
CA LEU A 338 -13.60 25.89 11.03
C LEU A 338 -14.67 26.64 11.84
N ALA A 339 -14.28 27.26 12.95
CA ALA A 339 -15.15 28.03 13.84
C ALA A 339 -14.50 29.40 14.03
N GLN A 340 -14.95 30.38 13.25
CA GLN A 340 -14.36 31.72 13.15
C GLN A 340 -14.30 32.48 14.50
N ASP A 341 -14.97 31.97 15.54
CA ASP A 341 -15.14 32.60 16.84
C ASP A 341 -14.14 32.10 17.91
N GLU A 342 -13.33 31.06 17.63
CA GLU A 342 -12.37 30.49 18.58
C GLU A 342 -10.99 31.12 18.44
N ILE A 343 -10.82 32.38 18.88
CA ILE A 343 -9.53 33.08 18.89
C ILE A 343 -8.63 32.49 19.99
N GLY A 344 -7.40 32.09 19.65
CA GLY A 344 -6.37 31.69 20.62
C GLY A 344 -6.27 30.19 20.95
N ALA A 345 -7.16 29.34 20.43
CA ALA A 345 -7.08 27.90 20.67
C ALA A 345 -6.01 27.21 19.80
N LYS A 346 -5.11 26.45 20.42
CA LYS A 346 -4.16 25.60 19.68
C LYS A 346 -4.91 24.50 18.94
N VAL A 347 -4.84 24.51 17.61
CA VAL A 347 -5.44 23.47 16.77
C VAL A 347 -4.73 22.14 16.99
N THR A 348 -5.42 21.20 17.63
CA THR A 348 -4.98 19.82 17.85
C THR A 348 -5.86 18.83 17.11
N ILE A 349 -5.45 17.55 17.04
CA ILE A 349 -6.29 16.47 16.50
C ILE A 349 -7.62 16.40 17.25
N THR A 350 -7.57 16.44 18.59
CA THR A 350 -8.76 16.41 19.44
C THR A 350 -9.63 17.64 19.23
N HIS A 351 -9.03 18.81 19.04
CA HIS A 351 -9.78 20.01 18.69
C HIS A 351 -10.57 19.83 17.38
N ILE A 352 -9.93 19.43 16.28
CA ILE A 352 -10.59 19.26 14.97
C ILE A 352 -11.69 18.18 15.02
N THR A 353 -11.48 17.13 15.81
CA THR A 353 -12.36 15.96 15.80
C THR A 353 -13.40 15.95 16.92
N TRP A 354 -13.24 16.77 17.96
CA TRP A 354 -14.15 16.87 19.11
C TRP A 354 -14.35 18.30 19.57
N GLY A 355 -13.26 19.01 19.89
CA GLY A 355 -13.31 20.26 20.65
C GLY A 355 -13.89 21.46 19.90
N CYS A 356 -13.78 21.49 18.58
CA CYS A 356 -14.35 22.54 17.74
C CYS A 356 -15.88 22.46 17.74
N GLU A 357 -16.56 23.61 17.83
CA GLU A 357 -18.02 23.71 17.78
C GLU A 357 -18.64 22.93 16.61
N ARG A 358 -18.04 22.98 15.42
CA ARG A 358 -18.53 22.25 14.24
C ARG A 358 -18.47 20.74 14.40
N ALA A 359 -17.47 20.23 15.12
CA ALA A 359 -17.38 18.82 15.45
C ALA A 359 -18.44 18.47 16.50
N GLN A 360 -18.60 19.29 17.54
CA GLN A 360 -19.63 19.09 18.57
C GLN A 360 -21.04 19.06 17.98
N GLN A 361 -21.39 19.99 17.07
CA GLN A 361 -22.70 19.99 16.39
C GLN A 361 -22.98 18.67 15.65
N PHE A 362 -21.98 18.10 14.97
CA PHE A 362 -22.13 16.81 14.32
C PHE A 362 -22.33 15.66 15.32
N TRP A 363 -21.56 15.67 16.41
CA TRP A 363 -21.68 14.65 17.44
C TRP A 363 -22.97 14.75 18.24
N SER A 364 -23.46 15.96 18.55
CA SER A 364 -24.79 16.20 19.12
C SER A 364 -25.84 15.52 18.27
N ARG A 365 -25.88 15.80 16.96
CA ARG A 365 -26.86 15.17 16.06
C ARG A 365 -26.80 13.65 16.08
N CYS A 366 -25.60 13.08 16.14
CA CYS A 366 -25.41 11.63 16.23
C CYS A 366 -26.01 11.06 17.54
N VAL A 367 -25.76 11.71 18.68
CA VAL A 367 -26.28 11.29 19.99
C VAL A 367 -27.79 11.52 20.08
N GLU A 368 -28.28 12.65 19.58
CA GLU A 368 -29.70 12.98 19.52
C GLU A 368 -30.49 11.94 18.74
N HIS A 369 -30.00 11.47 17.58
CA HIS A 369 -30.68 10.40 16.84
C HIS A 369 -30.57 9.04 17.54
N TRP A 370 -29.52 8.81 18.34
CA TRP A 370 -29.39 7.60 19.14
C TRP A 370 -30.40 7.56 20.31
N LEU A 371 -30.57 8.70 20.98
CA LEU A 371 -31.44 8.84 22.15
C LEU A 371 -32.89 9.19 21.80
N GLY A 372 -33.07 9.88 20.67
CA GLY A 372 -34.27 10.56 20.20
C GLY A 372 -34.73 11.72 21.07
N HIS A 373 -33.80 12.47 21.66
CA HIS A 373 -34.06 13.74 22.33
C HIS A 373 -32.87 14.68 22.18
N GLU A 374 -33.10 15.98 22.35
CA GLU A 374 -32.08 17.03 22.32
C GLU A 374 -31.02 16.80 23.41
N VAL A 375 -29.77 17.14 23.09
CA VAL A 375 -28.63 16.90 23.98
C VAL A 375 -27.90 18.21 24.27
N SER A 376 -27.89 18.62 25.53
CA SER A 376 -27.07 19.73 26.01
C SER A 376 -25.56 19.43 25.90
N SER A 377 -24.72 20.47 25.82
CA SER A 377 -23.26 20.30 25.67
C SER A 377 -22.62 19.53 26.83
N SER A 378 -23.11 19.71 28.05
CA SER A 378 -22.65 18.96 29.23
C SER A 378 -22.97 17.47 29.12
N ARG A 379 -24.15 17.13 28.57
CA ARG A 379 -24.55 15.75 28.31
C ARG A 379 -23.79 15.14 27.15
N LEU A 380 -23.49 15.92 26.11
CA LEU A 380 -22.64 15.47 24.99
C LEU A 380 -21.26 15.02 25.49
N GLU A 381 -20.64 15.76 26.43
CA GLU A 381 -19.35 15.37 27.03
C GLU A 381 -19.42 13.98 27.70
N ALA A 382 -20.55 13.57 28.26
CA ALA A 382 -20.70 12.22 28.83
C ALA A 382 -20.62 11.09 27.76
N TYR A 383 -20.84 11.41 26.48
CA TYR A 383 -20.73 10.46 25.35
C TYR A 383 -19.38 10.52 24.62
N LYS A 384 -18.47 11.41 25.03
CA LYS A 384 -17.16 11.61 24.40
C LYS A 384 -16.37 10.32 24.22
N HIS A 385 -16.36 9.48 25.26
CA HIS A 385 -15.69 8.18 25.20
C HIS A 385 -16.36 7.22 24.23
N ASN A 386 -17.69 7.08 24.30
CA ASN A 386 -18.47 6.21 23.41
C ASN A 386 -18.25 6.53 21.93
N ILE A 387 -18.15 7.82 21.60
CA ILE A 387 -17.90 8.29 20.25
C ILE A 387 -16.47 7.94 19.82
N SER A 388 -15.47 8.36 20.61
CA SER A 388 -14.05 8.13 20.29
C SER A 388 -13.66 6.65 20.24
N ALA A 389 -14.17 5.83 21.15
CA ALA A 389 -14.01 4.39 21.18
C ALA A 389 -14.88 3.65 20.15
N ARG A 390 -15.84 4.37 19.53
CA ARG A 390 -16.89 3.82 18.65
C ARG A 390 -17.63 2.67 19.32
N GLU A 391 -17.83 2.77 20.63
CA GLU A 391 -18.56 1.81 21.45
C GLU A 391 -19.96 2.35 21.72
N ALA A 392 -20.97 1.63 21.21
CA ALA A 392 -22.34 2.05 21.31
C ALA A 392 -22.78 2.10 22.78
N PRO A 393 -23.34 3.22 23.27
CA PRO A 393 -23.99 3.26 24.57
C PRO A 393 -25.23 2.34 24.58
N PRO A 394 -25.85 2.07 25.74
CA PRO A 394 -27.11 1.34 25.79
C PRO A 394 -28.15 1.93 24.84
N VAL A 395 -28.89 1.06 24.14
CA VAL A 395 -29.95 1.49 23.22
C VAL A 395 -31.09 2.09 24.03
N SER A 396 -31.48 3.32 23.68
CA SER A 396 -32.57 4.06 24.34
C SER A 396 -33.90 3.32 24.23
N ASP A 397 -34.73 3.43 25.28
CA ASP A 397 -36.07 2.83 25.26
C ASP A 397 -36.93 3.39 24.14
N ARG A 398 -36.71 4.65 23.77
CA ARG A 398 -37.38 5.28 22.63
C ARG A 398 -37.03 4.59 21.32
N MET A 399 -35.75 4.31 21.07
CA MET A 399 -35.33 3.58 19.87
C MET A 399 -35.93 2.17 19.85
N ARG A 400 -35.93 1.48 21.00
CA ARG A 400 -36.59 0.16 21.15
C ARG A 400 -38.08 0.25 20.82
N ARG A 401 -38.81 1.22 21.38
CA ARG A 401 -40.23 1.46 21.11
C ARG A 401 -40.47 1.80 19.64
N GLY A 402 -39.62 2.64 19.02
CA GLY A 402 -39.72 3.02 17.62
C GLY A 402 -39.61 1.83 16.68
N LEU A 403 -38.62 0.96 16.92
CA LEU A 403 -38.42 -0.27 16.16
C LEU A 403 -39.57 -1.28 16.37
N THR A 404 -39.99 -1.50 17.61
CA THR A 404 -41.12 -2.38 17.94
C THR A 404 -42.42 -1.87 17.29
N LYS A 405 -42.67 -0.57 17.32
CA LYS A 405 -43.87 0.04 16.71
C LYS A 405 -43.87 -0.11 15.19
N ARG A 406 -42.72 0.07 14.52
CA ARG A 406 -42.63 -0.03 13.05
C ARG A 406 -42.59 -1.46 12.53
N TYR A 407 -41.96 -2.38 13.27
CA TYR A 407 -41.60 -3.72 12.76
C TYR A 407 -42.10 -4.88 13.64
N GLY A 408 -42.90 -4.58 14.67
CA GLY A 408 -43.67 -5.54 15.46
C GLY A 408 -42.93 -6.25 16.59
N HIS A 409 -41.60 -6.22 16.64
CA HIS A 409 -40.82 -6.85 17.69
C HIS A 409 -39.41 -6.25 17.84
N TRP A 410 -38.84 -6.38 19.03
CA TRP A 410 -37.45 -6.08 19.34
C TRP A 410 -36.69 -7.38 19.62
N ASN A 411 -35.49 -7.53 19.07
CA ASN A 411 -34.60 -8.66 19.34
C ASN A 411 -33.13 -8.25 19.29
N ASN A 412 -32.24 -9.15 19.70
CA ASN A 412 -30.79 -8.91 19.73
C ASN A 412 -30.19 -8.60 18.34
N GLU A 413 -30.85 -8.97 17.26
CA GLU A 413 -30.35 -8.74 15.89
C GLU A 413 -30.57 -7.28 15.46
N TYR A 414 -31.68 -6.66 15.87
CA TYR A 414 -31.91 -5.22 15.71
C TYR A 414 -30.96 -4.40 16.57
N GLU A 415 -30.66 -4.87 17.79
CA GLU A 415 -29.66 -4.26 18.66
C GLU A 415 -28.26 -4.28 18.00
N GLU A 416 -27.86 -5.42 17.43
CA GLU A 416 -26.59 -5.53 16.72
C GLU A 416 -26.54 -4.63 15.48
N ALA A 417 -27.64 -4.51 14.73
CA ALA A 417 -27.75 -3.57 13.63
C ALA A 417 -27.60 -2.10 14.08
N LEU A 418 -28.17 -1.73 15.23
CA LEU A 418 -27.99 -0.39 15.81
C LEU A 418 -26.54 -0.15 16.24
N ARG A 419 -25.92 -1.09 16.96
CA ARG A 419 -24.50 -0.99 17.33
C ARG A 419 -23.62 -0.81 16.10
N ARG A 420 -23.93 -1.50 15.01
CA ARG A 420 -23.24 -1.34 13.72
C ARG A 420 -23.45 0.05 13.13
N ILE A 421 -24.67 0.61 13.19
CA ILE A 421 -24.94 1.99 12.75
C ILE A 421 -24.10 2.97 13.57
N TRP A 422 -24.11 2.86 14.91
CA TRP A 422 -23.27 3.70 15.78
C TRP A 422 -21.80 3.64 15.38
N TRP A 423 -21.24 2.42 15.33
CA TRP A 423 -19.85 2.21 14.97
C TRP A 423 -19.52 2.82 13.60
N SER A 424 -20.44 2.70 12.64
CA SER A 424 -20.25 3.22 11.28
C SER A 424 -20.31 4.75 11.24
N VAL A 425 -21.29 5.38 11.89
CA VAL A 425 -21.40 6.85 11.92
C VAL A 425 -20.19 7.45 12.62
N CYS A 426 -19.80 6.91 13.78
CA CYS A 426 -18.61 7.36 14.50
C CYS A 426 -17.33 7.15 13.68
N SER A 427 -17.23 6.08 12.88
CA SER A 427 -16.04 5.85 12.02
C SER A 427 -16.02 6.72 10.77
N ILE A 428 -17.17 6.90 10.10
CA ILE A 428 -17.28 7.67 8.87
C ILE A 428 -17.06 9.15 9.17
N GLY A 429 -17.65 9.67 10.26
CA GLY A 429 -17.65 11.11 10.60
C GLY A 429 -16.26 11.76 10.69
N TYR A 430 -15.23 11.00 11.07
CA TYR A 430 -13.84 11.49 11.11
C TYR A 430 -13.31 11.96 9.75
N ALA A 431 -13.64 11.25 8.67
CA ALA A 431 -13.09 11.56 7.36
C ALA A 431 -13.64 12.87 6.78
N PRO A 432 -14.96 13.14 6.83
CA PRO A 432 -15.51 14.45 6.48
C PRO A 432 -14.95 15.60 7.34
N LEU A 433 -14.80 15.43 8.66
CA LEU A 433 -14.17 16.46 9.51
C LEU A 433 -12.77 16.82 9.01
N TRP A 434 -11.95 15.80 8.75
CA TRP A 434 -10.60 15.98 8.23
C TRP A 434 -10.59 16.58 6.81
N GLN A 435 -11.46 16.11 5.93
CA GLN A 435 -11.57 16.59 4.56
C GLN A 435 -12.01 18.06 4.50
N ILE A 436 -13.02 18.44 5.29
CA ILE A 436 -13.52 19.82 5.35
C ILE A 436 -12.44 20.75 5.86
N ARG A 437 -11.73 20.37 6.94
CA ARG A 437 -10.53 21.10 7.39
C ARG A 437 -9.56 21.33 6.25
N ASN A 438 -9.21 20.31 5.49
CA ASN A 438 -8.26 20.45 4.39
C ASN A 438 -8.79 21.34 3.26
N GLN A 439 -10.09 21.32 2.99
CA GLN A 439 -10.69 22.23 2.00
C GLN A 439 -10.63 23.69 2.46
N VAL A 440 -10.89 23.95 3.75
CA VAL A 440 -10.78 25.30 4.32
C VAL A 440 -9.33 25.78 4.29
N VAL A 441 -8.41 24.95 4.79
CA VAL A 441 -7.00 25.32 4.96
C VAL A 441 -6.24 25.41 3.64
N HIS A 442 -6.42 24.45 2.72
CA HIS A 442 -5.61 24.36 1.50
C HIS A 442 -6.30 24.87 0.24
N ALA A 443 -7.64 24.84 0.21
CA ALA A 443 -8.41 25.28 -0.97
C ALA A 443 -9.16 26.60 -0.73
N GLY A 444 -8.99 27.22 0.44
CA GLY A 444 -9.67 28.48 0.79
C GLY A 444 -11.19 28.40 0.76
N LYS A 445 -11.76 27.18 0.87
CA LYS A 445 -13.19 26.97 0.74
C LYS A 445 -13.90 27.38 2.01
N GLU A 446 -14.99 28.12 1.88
CA GLU A 446 -15.85 28.48 3.02
C GLU A 446 -16.97 27.46 3.23
N TRP A 447 -17.27 27.15 4.49
CA TRP A 447 -18.34 26.24 4.89
C TRP A 447 -19.22 26.87 5.98
N ARG A 448 -20.51 27.06 5.68
CA ARG A 448 -21.50 27.47 6.68
C ARG A 448 -21.84 26.32 7.62
N ALA A 449 -22.14 26.60 8.89
CA ALA A 449 -22.41 25.57 9.92
C ALA A 449 -23.49 24.57 9.50
N PRO A 450 -24.69 25.01 9.06
CA PRO A 450 -25.74 24.06 8.69
C PRO A 450 -25.37 23.24 7.46
N GLN A 451 -24.68 23.85 6.49
CA GLN A 451 -24.25 23.19 5.26
C GLN A 451 -23.23 22.08 5.54
N GLN A 452 -22.25 22.35 6.41
CA GLN A 452 -21.27 21.36 6.84
C GLN A 452 -21.96 20.19 7.55
N LEU A 453 -22.84 20.49 8.52
CA LEU A 453 -23.57 19.48 9.28
C LEU A 453 -24.39 18.57 8.36
N GLU A 454 -25.18 19.15 7.45
CA GLU A 454 -25.99 18.40 6.49
C GLU A 454 -25.12 17.56 5.53
N TYR A 455 -24.02 18.12 5.04
CA TYR A 455 -23.10 17.38 4.18
C TYR A 455 -22.51 16.15 4.88
N MET A 456 -22.04 16.32 6.12
CA MET A 456 -21.45 15.25 6.90
C MET A 456 -22.49 14.17 7.25
N TRP A 457 -23.66 14.60 7.72
CA TRP A 457 -24.76 13.72 8.07
C TRP A 457 -25.24 12.91 6.86
N ALA A 458 -25.53 13.58 5.75
CA ALA A 458 -25.96 12.93 4.53
C ALA A 458 -24.89 11.98 3.95
N SER A 459 -23.60 12.30 4.12
CA SER A 459 -22.51 11.39 3.70
C SER A 459 -22.50 10.09 4.50
N CYS A 460 -22.71 10.15 5.82
CA CYS A 460 -22.82 8.96 6.67
C CYS A 460 -24.02 8.09 6.26
N LEU A 461 -25.20 8.70 6.14
CA LEU A 461 -26.44 7.99 5.83
C LEU A 461 -26.45 7.38 4.43
N ARG A 462 -25.94 8.09 3.41
CA ARG A 462 -25.81 7.55 2.04
C ARG A 462 -24.93 6.31 2.02
N GLN A 463 -23.79 6.35 2.70
CA GLN A 463 -22.86 5.22 2.75
C GLN A 463 -23.49 4.02 3.48
N LEU A 464 -24.12 4.24 4.63
CA LEU A 464 -24.83 3.19 5.36
C LEU A 464 -25.97 2.56 4.54
N SER A 465 -26.74 3.39 3.82
CA SER A 465 -27.80 2.93 2.92
C SER A 465 -27.24 2.09 1.76
N ALA A 466 -26.09 2.47 1.21
CA ALA A 466 -25.43 1.70 0.17
C ALA A 466 -24.94 0.34 0.68
N VAL A 467 -24.40 0.28 1.90
CA VAL A 467 -23.99 -0.96 2.57
C VAL A 467 -25.19 -1.87 2.80
N ALA A 468 -26.26 -1.37 3.40
CA ALA A 468 -27.49 -2.13 3.63
C ALA A 468 -28.07 -2.68 2.33
N ARG A 469 -28.14 -1.86 1.27
CA ARG A 469 -28.59 -2.27 -0.06
C ARG A 469 -27.71 -3.36 -0.66
N SER A 470 -26.40 -3.22 -0.59
CA SER A 470 -25.43 -4.19 -1.11
C SER A 470 -25.58 -5.56 -0.42
N GLU A 471 -25.71 -5.57 0.91
CA GLU A 471 -25.91 -6.80 1.67
C GLU A 471 -27.28 -7.43 1.41
N ARG A 472 -28.33 -6.62 1.28
CA ARG A 472 -29.69 -7.08 0.96
C ARG A 472 -29.74 -7.79 -0.40
N ASN A 473 -28.96 -7.31 -1.37
CA ASN A 473 -28.94 -7.87 -2.73
C ASN A 473 -28.18 -9.19 -2.83
N ARG A 474 -27.38 -9.58 -1.82
CA ARG A 474 -26.62 -10.84 -1.82
C ARG A 474 -27.38 -11.93 -1.05
N PRO A 475 -27.58 -13.13 -1.61
CA PRO A 475 -28.32 -14.20 -0.93
C PRO A 475 -27.81 -14.51 0.49
N ALA A 476 -26.49 -14.63 0.65
CA ALA A 476 -25.85 -14.98 1.93
C ALA A 476 -26.02 -13.91 3.04
N THR A 477 -26.27 -12.65 2.69
CA THR A 477 -26.37 -11.54 3.66
C THR A 477 -27.71 -10.81 3.61
N ARG A 478 -28.69 -11.34 2.86
CA ARG A 478 -29.95 -10.66 2.54
C ARG A 478 -30.70 -10.20 3.79
N ILE A 479 -30.84 -11.10 4.76
CA ILE A 479 -31.57 -10.84 6.01
C ILE A 479 -30.85 -9.76 6.83
N THR A 480 -29.52 -9.87 6.96
CA THR A 480 -28.69 -8.87 7.66
C THR A 480 -28.82 -7.48 7.01
N GLY A 481 -28.75 -7.42 5.68
CA GLY A 481 -28.89 -6.17 4.93
C GLY A 481 -30.28 -5.55 5.05
N LEU A 482 -31.34 -6.39 5.05
CA LEU A 482 -32.71 -5.92 5.29
C LEU A 482 -32.86 -5.33 6.70
N ARG A 483 -32.39 -6.04 7.73
CA ARG A 483 -32.44 -5.56 9.11
C ARG A 483 -31.68 -4.25 9.27
N LEU A 484 -30.46 -4.16 8.72
CA LEU A 484 -29.68 -2.91 8.76
C LEU A 484 -30.44 -1.75 8.11
N GLN A 485 -31.11 -1.99 6.97
CA GLN A 485 -31.94 -0.97 6.31
C GLN A 485 -33.10 -0.53 7.20
N LEU A 486 -33.89 -1.47 7.73
CA LEU A 486 -35.05 -1.15 8.58
C LEU A 486 -34.64 -0.40 9.84
N THR A 487 -33.54 -0.80 10.46
CA THR A 487 -32.96 -0.12 11.61
C THR A 487 -32.49 1.29 11.26
N LEU A 488 -31.82 1.46 10.11
CA LEU A 488 -31.35 2.76 9.64
C LEU A 488 -32.54 3.69 9.35
N ASP A 489 -33.58 3.20 8.68
CA ASP A 489 -34.79 3.97 8.41
C ASP A 489 -35.45 4.44 9.72
N CYS A 490 -35.44 3.58 10.75
CA CYS A 490 -35.94 3.96 12.06
C CYS A 490 -35.06 5.00 12.76
N PHE A 491 -33.74 4.84 12.69
CA PHE A 491 -32.76 5.76 13.25
C PHE A 491 -32.86 7.15 12.62
N VAL A 492 -33.08 7.23 11.30
CA VAL A 492 -33.22 8.51 10.58
C VAL A 492 -34.57 9.15 10.84
N ALA A 493 -35.64 8.36 10.92
CA ALA A 493 -37.00 8.86 11.08
C ALA A 493 -37.44 8.95 12.55
N ILE A 494 -36.50 8.98 13.50
CA ILE A 494 -36.81 9.21 14.91
C ILE A 494 -37.08 10.70 15.11
N GLY A 495 -38.25 11.05 15.65
CA GLY A 495 -38.53 12.42 16.05
C GLY A 495 -37.69 12.77 17.26
N ILE A 496 -37.04 13.94 17.26
CA ILE A 496 -36.28 14.46 18.40
C ILE A 496 -37.24 15.24 19.30
N GLU A 497 -37.33 14.86 20.57
CA GLU A 497 -38.10 15.59 21.59
C GLU A 497 -37.19 16.41 22.50
N ALA A 498 -37.78 17.31 23.29
CA ALA A 498 -37.06 18.05 24.32
C ALA A 498 -36.36 17.10 25.31
N GLU A 499 -35.24 17.56 25.85
CA GLU A 499 -34.39 16.78 26.75
C GLU A 499 -35.18 16.31 28.00
N PRO A 500 -35.27 14.99 28.28
CA PRO A 500 -35.86 14.50 29.52
C PRO A 500 -34.91 14.76 30.71
N PRO A 501 -35.43 14.92 31.94
CA PRO A 501 -34.64 15.16 33.15
C PRO A 501 -33.77 13.96 33.60
N ASP A 502 -33.68 12.92 32.79
CA ASP A 502 -32.96 11.68 33.10
C ASP A 502 -31.46 11.90 33.25
N SER A 503 -30.88 11.10 34.15
CA SER A 503 -29.44 11.12 34.44
C SER A 503 -28.61 10.67 33.24
N PRO A 504 -27.40 11.25 33.04
CA PRO A 504 -26.46 10.79 32.03
C PRO A 504 -26.12 9.30 32.23
N PRO A 505 -25.70 8.59 31.17
CA PRO A 505 -25.34 7.18 31.28
C PRO A 505 -24.26 7.00 32.35
N ALA A 506 -24.41 5.99 33.19
CA ALA A 506 -23.35 5.62 34.12
C ALA A 506 -22.06 5.32 33.31
N PRO A 507 -20.89 5.86 33.70
CA PRO A 507 -19.66 5.59 32.99
C PRO A 507 -19.42 4.07 32.93
N ALA A 508 -19.16 3.56 31.74
CA ALA A 508 -19.02 2.12 31.54
C ALA A 508 -17.91 1.54 32.43
N SER A 509 -18.16 0.41 33.08
CA SER A 509 -17.27 -0.19 34.09
C SER A 509 -15.85 -0.54 33.58
N TRP A 510 -15.68 -0.62 32.25
CA TRP A 510 -14.40 -0.89 31.59
C TRP A 510 -13.55 0.36 31.29
N LEU A 511 -14.04 1.58 31.55
CA LEU A 511 -13.22 2.80 31.64
C LEU A 511 -12.08 2.68 32.68
N LYS A 512 -12.10 1.62 33.51
CA LYS A 512 -11.02 1.20 34.41
C LYS A 512 -9.86 0.46 33.72
N LYS A 513 -9.94 0.15 32.41
CA LYS A 513 -8.78 -0.40 31.67
C LYS A 513 -7.73 0.69 31.52
N THR A 514 -6.64 0.56 32.27
CA THR A 514 -5.51 1.49 32.28
C THR A 514 -4.71 1.49 30.97
N GLU A 515 -4.84 0.45 30.13
CA GLU A 515 -4.07 0.30 28.90
C GLU A 515 -4.99 0.19 27.66
N SER A 516 -4.71 0.99 26.62
CA SER A 516 -5.44 0.96 25.36
C SER A 516 -5.06 -0.27 24.52
N ALA A 517 -5.98 -0.76 23.67
CA ALA A 517 -5.72 -1.98 22.89
C ALA A 517 -4.56 -1.82 21.90
N LEU A 518 -4.40 -0.61 21.36
CA LEU A 518 -3.34 -0.26 20.42
C LEU A 518 -1.97 -0.19 21.12
N LEU A 519 -1.91 0.34 22.35
CA LEU A 519 -0.72 0.30 23.21
C LEU A 519 -0.33 -1.14 23.55
N LYS A 520 -1.28 -1.93 24.07
CA LYS A 520 -1.06 -3.34 24.40
C LYS A 520 -0.50 -4.13 23.22
N ARG A 521 -1.07 -3.92 22.02
CA ARG A 521 -0.59 -4.57 20.79
C ARG A 521 0.84 -4.16 20.43
N LEU A 522 1.19 -2.90 20.62
CA LEU A 522 2.52 -2.39 20.30
C LEU A 522 3.57 -2.86 21.32
N ARG A 523 3.20 -3.01 22.60
CA ARG A 523 4.06 -3.67 23.62
C ARG A 523 4.28 -5.15 23.33
N THR A 524 3.23 -5.92 23.00
CA THR A 524 3.40 -7.31 22.52
C THR A 524 4.28 -7.38 21.26
N TYR A 525 4.27 -6.33 20.44
CA TYR A 525 5.14 -6.23 19.28
C TYR A 525 6.60 -5.97 19.68
N GLN A 526 6.86 -5.14 20.69
CA GLN A 526 8.18 -4.89 21.27
C GLN A 526 8.75 -6.12 21.98
N GLU A 527 7.94 -6.80 22.80
CA GLU A 527 8.29 -8.05 23.50
C GLU A 527 8.64 -9.19 22.52
N ALA A 528 8.08 -9.18 21.31
CA ALA A 528 8.39 -10.16 20.28
C ALA A 528 9.64 -9.80 19.43
N ILE A 529 10.24 -8.63 19.66
CA ILE A 529 11.50 -8.18 19.03
C ILE A 529 12.69 -8.46 19.94
N ASN A 530 12.51 -8.24 21.25
CA ASN A 530 13.44 -8.65 22.30
C ASN A 530 13.43 -10.17 22.47
#